data_AF-A0A957RT32-F1
#
_entry.id   AF-A0A957RT32-F1
#
_cell.length_a   1.000
_cell.length_b   1.000
_cell.length_c   1.000
_cell.angle_alpha   90.00
_cell.angle_beta   90.00
_cell.angle_gamma   90.00
#
_symmetry.space_group_name_H-M   'P 1'
#
loop_
_entity.id
_entity.type
_entity.pdbx_description
1 polymer ?
#
loop_
_entity_poly.entity_id
_entity_poly.type
_entity_poly.pdbx_seq_one_letter_code
_entity_poly.pdbx_strand_id
1 'polypeptide(L)'
;MSVKKIGLIVGREWSFPPAFIEEVNGRNAGVIAEYVKMGGTRMDEPCEYSVLIDRISHEIPYYRAYLKNAMLQGAYCINNPFWWS
;
A
#
# COMPACT_ATOMS: atom_id res chain seq x y z
N MET A 1 -9.31 -3.49 19.10
CA MET A 1 -9.02 -2.71 17.89
C MET A 1 -8.56 -3.67 16.82
N SER A 2 -8.99 -3.50 15.57
CA SER A 2 -8.48 -4.32 14.46
C SER A 2 -6.97 -4.05 14.25
N VAL A 3 -6.21 -5.08 13.87
CA VAL A 3 -4.78 -4.94 13.55
C VAL A 3 -4.64 -4.06 12.31
N LYS A 4 -3.80 -3.02 12.37
CA LYS A 4 -3.59 -2.12 11.22
C LYS A 4 -2.68 -2.78 10.19
N LYS A 5 -3.05 -2.65 8.91
CA LYS A 5 -2.29 -3.17 7.77
C LYS A 5 -1.47 -2.08 7.11
N ILE A 6 -0.21 -2.41 6.81
CA ILE A 6 0.69 -1.65 5.95
C ILE A 6 0.82 -2.43 4.64
N GLY A 7 0.37 -1.85 3.54
CA GLY A 7 0.41 -2.46 2.23
C GLY A 7 1.62 -1.97 1.44
N LEU A 8 2.39 -2.89 0.84
CA LEU A 8 3.48 -2.57 -0.07
C LEU A 8 3.11 -2.91 -1.53
N ILE A 9 3.08 -1.92 -2.40
CA ILE A 9 2.87 -2.08 -3.85
C ILE A 9 4.23 -2.12 -4.52
N VAL A 10 4.57 -3.23 -5.18
CA VAL A 10 5.90 -3.47 -5.74
C VAL A 10 5.85 -3.92 -7.20
N GLY A 11 6.91 -3.60 -7.92
CA GLY A 11 7.18 -4.14 -9.26
C GLY A 11 8.04 -5.40 -9.18
N ARG A 12 9.14 -5.41 -9.94
CA ARG A 12 10.08 -6.53 -10.03
C ARG A 12 11.24 -6.47 -9.03
N GLU A 13 11.21 -5.54 -8.07
CA GLU A 13 12.23 -5.46 -7.02
C GLU A 13 12.09 -6.62 -6.02
N TRP A 14 13.22 -7.14 -5.51
CA TRP A 14 13.20 -8.32 -4.63
C TRP A 14 14.04 -8.20 -3.36
N SER A 15 15.07 -7.34 -3.30
CA SER A 15 15.88 -7.23 -2.09
C SER A 15 15.17 -6.45 -0.97
N PHE A 16 14.47 -5.38 -1.33
CA PHE A 16 13.80 -4.49 -0.37
C PHE A 16 12.46 -5.03 0.14
N PRO A 17 11.49 -5.45 -0.71
CA PRO A 17 10.16 -5.79 -0.23
C PRO A 17 10.07 -6.90 0.83
N PRO A 18 10.72 -8.07 0.66
CA PRO A 18 10.65 -9.11 1.67
C PRO A 18 11.37 -8.69 2.96
N ALA A 19 12.51 -8.00 2.86
CA ALA A 19 13.25 -7.51 4.02
C ALA A 19 12.44 -6.47 4.83
N PHE A 20 11.73 -5.57 4.16
CA PHE A 20 10.84 -4.61 4.82
C PHE A 20 9.69 -5.30 5.56
N ILE A 21 9.03 -6.26 4.89
CA ILE A 21 7.92 -7.01 5.47
C ILE A 21 8.39 -7.80 6.71
N GLU A 22 9.51 -8.50 6.59
CA GLU A 22 10.10 -9.27 7.69
C GLU A 22 10.46 -8.38 8.89
N GLU A 23 11.13 -7.26 8.63
CA GLU A 23 11.53 -6.31 9.68
C GLU A 23 10.32 -5.70 10.41
N VAL A 24 9.29 -5.25 9.69
CA VAL A 24 8.09 -4.66 10.32
C VAL A 24 7.35 -5.71 11.14
N ASN A 25 7.16 -6.91 10.59
CA ASN A 25 6.44 -7.96 11.28
C ASN A 25 7.22 -8.50 12.49
N GLY A 26 8.57 -8.57 12.40
CA GLY A 26 9.44 -8.98 13.49
C GLY A 26 9.45 -8.03 14.70
N ARG A 27 9.10 -6.75 14.49
CA ARG A 27 8.99 -5.76 15.59
C ARG A 27 7.80 -5.98 16.51
N ASN A 28 6.81 -6.81 16.14
CA ASN A 28 5.62 -7.11 16.95
C ASN A 28 4.89 -5.86 17.48
N ALA A 29 4.87 -4.77 16.70
CA ALA A 29 4.35 -3.46 17.10
C ALA A 29 2.82 -3.31 16.94
N GLY A 30 2.07 -4.42 16.89
CA GLY A 30 0.61 -4.39 16.70
C GLY A 30 0.15 -4.00 15.29
N VAL A 31 1.01 -4.14 14.29
CA VAL A 31 0.74 -3.90 12.86
C VAL A 31 1.22 -5.09 12.03
N ILE A 32 0.67 -5.23 10.82
CA ILE A 32 1.11 -6.25 9.86
C ILE A 32 1.48 -5.56 8.55
N ALA A 33 2.66 -5.86 8.02
CA ALA A 33 3.07 -5.51 6.67
C ALA A 33 2.83 -6.69 5.72
N GLU A 34 2.27 -6.41 4.54
CA GLU A 34 2.07 -7.40 3.48
C GLU A 34 2.13 -6.76 2.09
N TYR A 35 2.28 -7.59 1.05
CA TYR A 35 2.04 -7.15 -0.31
C TYR A 35 0.58 -6.76 -0.50
N VAL A 36 0.35 -5.64 -1.15
CA VAL A 36 -1.02 -5.20 -1.46
C VAL A 36 -1.67 -6.20 -2.38
N LYS A 37 -2.86 -6.69 -1.99
CA LYS A 37 -3.72 -7.50 -2.84
C LYS A 37 -4.77 -6.59 -3.47
N MET A 38 -4.65 -6.37 -4.77
CA MET A 38 -5.60 -5.58 -5.56
C MET A 38 -6.15 -6.43 -6.70
N GLY A 39 -7.47 -6.42 -6.84
CA GLY A 39 -8.18 -6.90 -8.03
C GLY A 39 -8.72 -5.73 -8.85
N GLY A 40 -9.82 -5.92 -9.57
CA GLY A 40 -10.58 -4.80 -10.09
C GLY A 40 -11.27 -4.06 -8.95
N THR A 41 -10.82 -2.84 -8.62
CA THR A 41 -11.43 -2.01 -7.56
C THR A 41 -12.90 -1.80 -7.87
N ARG A 42 -13.77 -2.21 -6.94
CA ARG A 42 -15.21 -1.98 -7.04
C ARG A 42 -15.56 -0.59 -6.52
N MET A 43 -16.71 -0.09 -6.98
CA MET A 43 -17.25 1.14 -6.42
C MET A 43 -17.55 0.92 -4.94
N ASP A 44 -17.14 1.88 -4.09
CA ASP A 44 -17.32 1.84 -2.64
C ASP A 44 -16.62 0.67 -1.93
N GLU A 45 -15.64 0.04 -2.57
CA GLU A 45 -14.79 -0.95 -1.91
C GLU A 45 -13.90 -0.25 -0.86
N PRO A 46 -13.99 -0.66 0.43
CA PRO A 46 -13.24 -0.02 1.49
C PRO A 46 -11.75 -0.36 1.38
N CYS A 47 -10.90 0.65 1.58
CA CYS A 47 -9.46 0.44 1.70
C CYS A 47 -9.15 -0.30 3.01
N GLU A 48 -8.59 -1.50 2.92
CA GLU A 48 -8.19 -2.30 4.08
C GLU A 48 -6.88 -1.83 4.74
N TYR A 49 -6.15 -0.93 4.07
CA TYR A 49 -4.80 -0.51 4.47
C TYR A 49 -4.83 0.82 5.20
N SER A 50 -4.16 0.89 6.35
CA SER A 50 -3.93 2.16 7.05
C SER A 50 -2.80 2.96 6.42
N VAL A 51 -1.79 2.26 5.89
CA VAL A 51 -0.66 2.83 5.16
C VAL A 51 -0.43 2.06 3.88
N LEU A 52 -0.16 2.75 2.78
CA LEU A 52 0.24 2.19 1.49
C LEU A 52 1.60 2.74 1.09
N ILE A 53 2.54 1.87 0.76
CA ILE A 53 3.86 2.22 0.26
C ILE A 53 3.93 1.89 -1.23
N ASP A 54 4.08 2.93 -2.03
CA ASP A 54 4.15 2.92 -3.48
C ASP A 54 5.59 2.85 -3.96
N ARG A 55 5.91 1.77 -4.67
CA ARG A 55 7.22 1.54 -5.30
C ARG A 55 7.15 1.49 -6.82
N ILE A 56 5.96 1.55 -7.43
CA ILE A 56 5.77 1.20 -8.86
C ILE A 56 4.58 1.88 -9.55
N SER A 57 3.79 2.73 -8.87
CA SER A 57 2.60 3.35 -9.49
C SER A 57 2.93 4.22 -10.70
N HIS A 58 4.20 4.59 -10.88
CA HIS A 58 4.68 5.31 -12.04
C HIS A 58 4.66 4.51 -13.34
N GLU A 59 4.72 3.18 -13.27
CA GLU A 59 4.66 2.32 -14.45
C GLU A 59 3.23 1.93 -14.82
N ILE A 60 2.33 1.81 -13.84
CA ILE A 60 0.98 1.26 -14.04
C ILE A 60 -0.07 2.29 -13.59
N PRO A 61 -0.79 2.95 -14.54
CA PRO A 61 -1.75 4.01 -14.23
C PRO A 61 -2.85 3.62 -13.22
N TYR A 62 -3.28 2.36 -13.24
CA TYR A 62 -4.29 1.85 -12.33
C TYR A 62 -3.86 1.95 -10.85
N TYR A 63 -2.61 1.61 -10.52
CA TYR A 63 -2.12 1.68 -9.14
C TYR A 63 -2.15 3.10 -8.59
N ARG A 64 -1.83 4.08 -9.43
CA ARG A 64 -1.94 5.49 -9.04
C ARG A 64 -3.38 5.90 -8.77
N ALA A 65 -4.34 5.47 -9.60
CA ALA A 65 -5.76 5.73 -9.36
C ALA A 65 -6.25 5.08 -8.06
N TYR A 66 -5.84 3.83 -7.80
CA TYR A 66 -6.11 3.15 -6.54
C TYR A 66 -5.55 3.90 -5.33
N LEU A 67 -4.28 4.33 -5.37
CA LEU A 67 -3.63 5.07 -4.29
C LEU A 67 -4.34 6.41 -3.99
N LYS A 68 -4.78 7.14 -5.03
CA LYS A 68 -5.58 8.36 -4.85
C LYS A 68 -6.90 8.05 -4.16
N ASN A 69 -7.62 7.02 -4.60
CA ASN A 69 -8.86 6.58 -3.98
C ASN A 69 -8.66 6.15 -2.51
N ALA A 70 -7.63 5.34 -2.23
CA ALA A 70 -7.30 4.91 -0.88
C ALA A 70 -6.98 6.08 0.05
N MET A 71 -6.24 7.08 -0.44
CA MET A 71 -5.95 8.29 0.33
C MET A 71 -7.21 9.10 0.66
N LEU A 72 -8.16 9.21 -0.28
CA LEU A 72 -9.45 9.86 -0.03
C LEU A 72 -10.30 9.14 1.01
N GLN A 73 -10.10 7.83 1.19
CA GLN A 73 -10.74 7.03 2.24
C GLN A 73 -9.99 7.05 3.59
N GLY A 74 -8.88 7.80 3.68
CA GLY A 74 -8.13 8.00 4.93
C GLY A 74 -6.86 7.14 5.08
N ALA A 75 -6.47 6.36 4.06
CA ALA A 75 -5.18 5.68 4.08
C ALA A 75 -4.02 6.68 3.88
N TYR A 76 -2.93 6.50 4.60
CA TYR A 76 -1.72 7.30 4.36
C TYR A 76 -0.89 6.67 3.25
N CYS A 77 -0.58 7.40 2.18
CA CYS A 77 0.22 6.86 1.08
C CYS A 77 1.63 7.48 1.03
N ILE A 78 2.63 6.64 0.83
CA ILE A 78 4.03 7.01 0.67
C ILE A 78 4.53 6.43 -0.66
N ASN A 79 4.84 7.17 -1.70
CA ASN A 79 4.81 8.63 -1.76
C ASN A 79 3.39 9.17 -1.94
N ASN A 80 3.23 10.49 -1.79
CA ASN A 80 1.95 11.14 -2.01
C ASN A 80 1.56 11.00 -3.51
N PRO A 81 0.43 10.36 -3.84
CA PRO A 81 0.03 10.08 -5.22
C PRO A 81 -0.47 11.30 -5.99
N PHE A 82 -0.55 12.48 -5.35
CA PHE A 82 -0.98 13.75 -5.96
C PHE A 82 0.16 14.66 -6.39
N TRP A 83 1.43 14.32 -6.12
CA TRP A 83 2.56 15.20 -6.44
C TRP A 83 2.86 15.36 -7.93
N TRP A 84 2.31 14.51 -8.80
CA TRP A 84 2.57 14.55 -10.23
C TRP A 84 1.34 14.10 -11.04
N SER A 85 1.15 14.72 -12.21
CA SER A 85 -0.08 14.63 -13.03
C SER A 85 0.06 13.65 -14.18
#